data_AF-A0A0M2RBX1-F1
#
_entry.id   AF-A0A0M2RBX1-F1
#
_cell.length_a   1.000
_cell.length_b   1.000
_cell.length_c   1.000
_cell.angle_alpha   90.00
_cell.angle_beta   90.00
_cell.angle_gamma   90.00
#
_symmetry.space_group_name_H-M   'P 1'
#
loop_
_entity.id
_entity.type
_entity.pdbx_description
1 polymer ?
#
loop_
_entity_poly.entity_id
_entity_poly.type
_entity_poly.pdbx_seq_one_letter_code
_entity_poly.pdbx_strand_id
1 'polypeptide(L)'
;MKPKLSCLFMLPFVSLFASYSAYASEDNTVAIIQDIELENLSLKSTASEIEAFLASYPSLQCQRVDVPERKSVVKSRPPKPRQQNWNCMYSEQIKSQILNVRMSGGVVTFLRYEKRDQESDFFEEAKAYIGDVNKKLEASGLVETQTNSPDFMTYDAKDIEGGSAPVFMQQLNARKKAMCNDLPVTFSVSLNTNSMPSQNVYSVGMKLERSPTPLDCKN
;
A
#
# COMPACT_ATOMS: atom_id res chain seq x y z
N MET A 1 29.28 60.43 -33.49
CA MET A 1 30.38 59.49 -33.16
C MET A 1 29.78 58.10 -32.94
N LYS A 2 30.34 57.09 -33.59
CA LYS A 2 30.01 55.66 -33.43
C LYS A 2 30.54 55.08 -32.09
N PRO A 3 30.04 53.92 -31.65
CA PRO A 3 29.85 53.52 -30.24
C PRO A 3 30.92 52.54 -29.70
N LYS A 4 30.95 52.27 -28.39
CA LYS A 4 31.40 51.01 -27.75
C LYS A 4 30.67 50.82 -26.40
N LEU A 5 29.72 49.89 -26.27
CA LEU A 5 29.81 48.44 -25.99
C LEU A 5 30.17 48.07 -24.53
N SER A 6 29.17 47.54 -23.82
CA SER A 6 29.18 46.28 -23.04
C SER A 6 28.13 46.39 -21.92
N CYS A 7 26.93 45.82 -22.09
CA CYS A 7 26.52 44.41 -21.91
C CYS A 7 26.00 44.13 -20.50
N LEU A 8 24.99 43.24 -20.43
CA LEU A 8 24.27 42.66 -19.27
C LEU A 8 22.99 43.45 -18.91
N PHE A 9 21.75 42.98 -19.08
CA PHE A 9 21.12 41.68 -19.37
C PHE A 9 19.70 41.98 -19.93
N MET A 10 19.37 41.65 -21.19
CA MET A 10 18.42 40.59 -21.63
C MET A 10 17.66 39.88 -20.48
N LEU A 11 16.35 39.62 -20.45
CA LEU A 11 15.18 39.71 -21.33
C LEU A 11 13.93 39.50 -20.44
N PRO A 12 12.73 39.95 -20.83
CA PRO A 12 11.48 39.59 -20.17
C PRO A 12 11.02 38.21 -20.66
N PHE A 13 10.92 37.23 -19.77
CA PHE A 13 10.39 35.90 -20.12
C PHE A 13 9.26 35.49 -19.15
N VAL A 14 8.06 35.43 -19.73
CA VAL A 14 7.08 34.35 -19.51
C VAL A 14 6.44 34.33 -18.13
N SER A 15 5.47 35.22 -17.93
CA SER A 15 4.29 34.92 -17.12
C SER A 15 3.20 34.25 -17.98
N LEU A 16 3.54 33.13 -18.61
CA LEU A 16 2.54 32.10 -18.94
C LEU A 16 2.46 31.15 -17.74
N PHE A 17 1.62 31.46 -16.76
CA PHE A 17 1.01 30.42 -15.94
C PHE A 17 -0.32 30.05 -16.58
N ALA A 18 -0.22 29.52 -17.80
CA ALA A 18 -1.25 28.70 -18.39
C ALA A 18 -1.11 27.29 -17.77
N SER A 19 -2.18 26.84 -17.14
CA SER A 19 -2.69 25.49 -17.34
C SER A 19 -1.69 24.33 -17.18
N TYR A 20 -1.33 24.00 -15.94
CA TYR A 20 -0.79 22.68 -15.60
C TYR A 20 -1.64 22.02 -14.49
N SER A 21 -2.94 21.87 -14.75
CA SER A 21 -3.63 20.64 -14.31
C SER A 21 -3.52 19.64 -15.45
N ALA A 22 -2.26 19.32 -15.80
CA ALA A 22 -1.95 18.19 -16.64
C ALA A 22 -2.43 16.94 -15.89
N TYR A 23 -3.12 16.06 -16.60
CA TYR A 23 -3.19 14.62 -16.37
C TYR A 23 -2.07 14.10 -15.44
N ALA A 24 -2.26 14.21 -14.13
CA ALA A 24 -1.46 13.51 -13.14
C ALA A 24 -1.96 12.06 -13.26
N SER A 25 -1.15 11.27 -13.96
CA SER A 25 -1.55 10.06 -14.67
C SER A 25 -2.24 9.04 -13.76
N GLU A 26 -3.19 8.31 -14.34
CA GLU A 26 -3.78 7.11 -13.73
C GLU A 26 -2.70 6.13 -13.22
N ASP A 27 -1.49 6.17 -13.80
CA ASP A 27 -0.34 5.32 -13.48
C ASP A 27 0.35 5.66 -12.15
N ASN A 28 0.42 6.93 -11.73
CA ASN A 28 1.15 7.29 -10.52
C ASN A 28 0.49 6.74 -9.25
N THR A 29 -0.84 6.68 -9.22
CA THR A 29 -1.59 6.13 -8.08
C THR A 29 -1.35 4.63 -7.89
N VAL A 30 -1.34 3.87 -9.00
CA VAL A 30 -1.10 2.41 -8.95
C VAL A 30 0.33 2.13 -8.48
N ALA A 31 1.31 2.88 -8.98
CA ALA A 31 2.70 2.77 -8.53
C ALA A 31 2.82 3.02 -7.02
N ILE A 32 2.23 4.11 -6.50
CA ILE A 32 2.21 4.41 -5.06
C ILE A 32 1.62 3.23 -4.28
N ILE A 33 0.48 2.68 -4.70
CA ILE A 33 -0.16 1.55 -4.00
C ILE A 33 0.73 0.30 -4.00
N GLN A 34 1.40 0.00 -5.11
CA GLN A 34 2.30 -1.16 -5.20
C GLN A 34 3.58 -0.97 -4.39
N ASP A 35 4.01 0.27 -4.17
CA ASP A 35 5.16 0.66 -3.35
C ASP A 35 4.82 0.75 -1.84
N ILE A 36 3.54 0.55 -1.46
CA ILE A 36 3.19 0.45 -0.05
C ILE A 36 3.85 -0.80 0.55
N GLU A 37 4.66 -0.58 1.58
CA GLU A 37 5.37 -1.63 2.28
C GLU A 37 5.33 -1.40 3.80
N LEU A 38 5.21 -2.50 4.55
CA LEU A 38 5.52 -2.53 5.98
C LEU A 38 6.41 -3.74 6.23
N GLU A 39 7.49 -3.55 6.99
CA GLU A 39 8.47 -4.60 7.30
C GLU A 39 8.99 -5.33 6.04
N ASN A 40 9.23 -4.55 4.98
CA ASN A 40 9.68 -5.01 3.65
C ASN A 40 8.70 -5.95 2.92
N LEU A 41 7.43 -5.99 3.33
CA LEU A 41 6.37 -6.73 2.65
C LEU A 41 5.48 -5.78 1.86
N SER A 42 5.27 -6.05 0.58
CA SER A 42 4.46 -5.25 -0.33
C SER A 42 3.74 -6.13 -1.36
N LEU A 43 2.98 -5.52 -2.27
CA LEU A 43 2.43 -6.24 -3.43
C LEU A 43 3.51 -6.70 -4.43
N LYS A 44 4.72 -6.15 -4.34
CA LYS A 44 5.87 -6.52 -5.19
C LYS A 44 6.70 -7.66 -4.59
N SER A 45 6.42 -8.08 -3.36
CA SER A 45 7.17 -9.15 -2.70
C SER A 45 7.08 -10.48 -3.46
N THR A 46 8.19 -11.18 -3.49
CA THR A 46 8.35 -12.52 -4.04
C THR A 46 8.07 -13.59 -2.99
N ALA A 47 7.83 -14.83 -3.43
CA ALA A 47 7.70 -15.97 -2.53
C ALA A 47 8.96 -16.16 -1.65
N SER A 48 10.15 -15.89 -2.19
CA SER A 48 11.41 -15.95 -1.44
C SER A 48 11.51 -14.89 -0.35
N GLU A 49 11.06 -13.66 -0.62
CA GLU A 49 11.06 -12.59 0.38
C GLU A 49 10.04 -12.86 1.49
N ILE A 50 8.87 -13.42 1.15
CA ILE A 50 7.87 -13.85 2.14
C ILE A 50 8.46 -14.95 3.04
N GLU A 51 9.13 -15.94 2.47
CA GLU A 51 9.77 -17.00 3.27
C GLU A 51 10.94 -16.48 4.10
N ALA A 52 11.74 -15.54 3.58
CA ALA A 52 12.82 -14.90 4.34
C ALA A 52 12.28 -14.08 5.53
N PHE A 53 11.18 -13.33 5.31
CA PHE A 53 10.44 -12.68 6.38
C PHE A 53 10.00 -13.70 7.44
N LEU A 54 9.33 -14.78 7.04
CA LEU A 54 8.87 -15.80 7.99
C LEU A 54 10.01 -16.48 8.76
N ALA A 55 11.17 -16.68 8.12
CA ALA A 55 12.35 -17.22 8.79
C ALA A 55 12.91 -16.28 9.87
N SER A 56 12.74 -14.97 9.73
CA SER A 56 13.13 -13.99 10.76
C SER A 56 12.16 -13.94 11.96
N TYR A 57 10.97 -14.53 11.82
CA TYR A 57 9.92 -14.57 12.85
C TYR A 57 9.52 -16.02 13.18
N PRO A 58 10.40 -16.81 13.81
CA PRO A 58 10.17 -18.25 14.05
C PRO A 58 9.00 -18.55 15.01
N SER A 59 8.49 -17.55 15.74
CA SER A 59 7.31 -17.67 16.60
C SER A 59 5.99 -17.70 15.84
N LEU A 60 5.96 -17.28 14.57
CA LEU A 60 4.77 -17.32 13.72
C LEU A 60 4.41 -18.75 13.34
N GLN A 61 3.22 -19.19 13.74
CA GLN A 61 2.68 -20.48 13.33
C GLN A 61 1.99 -20.32 11.97
N CYS A 62 2.52 -20.99 10.94
CA CYS A 62 2.08 -20.82 9.56
C CYS A 62 1.42 -22.06 8.98
N GLN A 63 0.23 -21.89 8.42
CA GLN A 63 -0.35 -22.82 7.47
C GLN A 63 0.04 -22.40 6.04
N ARG A 64 0.81 -23.26 5.37
CA ARG A 64 1.21 -23.09 3.97
C ARG A 64 0.32 -23.91 3.04
N VAL A 65 -0.13 -23.32 1.95
CA VAL A 65 -0.83 -24.02 0.86
C VAL A 65 -0.14 -23.67 -0.45
N ASP A 66 0.28 -24.68 -1.20
CA ASP A 66 0.88 -24.51 -2.53
C ASP A 66 0.18 -25.44 -3.51
N VAL A 67 -0.50 -24.84 -4.48
CA VAL A 67 -1.20 -25.52 -5.56
C VAL A 67 -0.42 -25.25 -6.85
N PRO A 68 0.24 -26.26 -7.44
CA PRO A 68 1.01 -26.07 -8.66
C PRO A 68 0.12 -25.64 -9.82
N GLU A 69 0.73 -25.02 -10.83
CA GLU A 69 0.05 -24.67 -12.08
C GLU A 69 -0.58 -25.93 -12.71
N ARG A 70 -1.82 -25.81 -13.18
CA ARG A 70 -2.53 -26.91 -13.84
C ARG A 70 -2.93 -26.52 -15.25
N LYS A 71 -2.46 -27.31 -16.22
CA LYS A 71 -2.93 -27.22 -17.60
C LYS A 71 -4.43 -27.49 -17.66
N SER A 72 -5.15 -26.74 -18.48
CA SER A 72 -6.56 -27.00 -18.73
C SER A 72 -6.73 -28.27 -19.57
N VAL A 73 -7.73 -29.09 -19.23
CA VAL A 73 -8.17 -30.23 -20.06
C VAL A 73 -8.74 -29.74 -21.40
N VAL A 74 -9.35 -28.55 -21.39
CA VAL A 74 -9.86 -27.88 -22.60
C VAL A 74 -8.74 -27.03 -23.20
N LYS A 75 -8.28 -27.39 -24.41
CA LYS A 75 -7.12 -26.75 -25.09
C LYS A 75 -7.29 -25.24 -25.32
N SER A 76 -8.51 -24.74 -25.48
CA SER A 76 -8.78 -23.32 -25.71
C SER A 76 -8.77 -22.47 -24.43
N ARG A 77 -8.75 -23.09 -23.25
CA ARG A 77 -8.80 -22.38 -21.97
C ARG A 77 -7.37 -22.22 -21.42
N PRO A 78 -7.01 -21.02 -20.93
CA PRO A 78 -5.70 -20.79 -20.33
C PRO A 78 -5.46 -21.72 -19.11
N PRO A 79 -4.19 -22.04 -18.80
CA PRO A 79 -3.85 -22.81 -17.62
C PRO A 79 -4.30 -22.08 -16.35
N LYS A 80 -4.56 -22.85 -15.29
CA LYS A 80 -4.77 -22.28 -13.95
C LYS A 80 -3.41 -21.96 -13.34
N PRO A 81 -3.12 -20.69 -13.00
CA PRO A 81 -1.83 -20.31 -12.46
C PRO A 81 -1.58 -20.97 -11.09
N ARG A 82 -0.31 -21.18 -10.75
CA ARG A 82 0.10 -21.63 -9.40
C ARG A 82 -0.49 -20.71 -8.33
N GLN A 83 -1.00 -21.27 -7.26
CA GLN A 83 -1.51 -20.53 -6.10
C GLN A 83 -0.65 -20.85 -4.88
N GLN A 84 -0.18 -19.83 -4.18
CA GLN A 84 0.56 -20.00 -2.94
C GLN A 84 -0.07 -19.13 -1.85
N ASN A 85 -0.29 -19.70 -0.67
CA ASN A 85 -0.86 -18.98 0.45
C ASN A 85 -0.07 -19.26 1.72
N TRP A 86 0.11 -18.22 2.52
CA TRP A 86 0.64 -18.27 3.87
C TRP A 86 -0.40 -17.66 4.79
N ASN A 87 -0.86 -18.42 5.78
CA ASN A 87 -1.70 -17.90 6.86
C ASN A 87 -0.94 -18.13 8.15
N CYS A 88 -0.40 -17.06 8.71
CA CYS A 88 0.52 -17.09 9.82
C CYS A 88 -0.02 -16.23 10.96
N MET A 89 0.06 -16.76 12.17
CA MET A 89 -0.38 -16.05 13.36
C MET A 89 0.50 -16.39 14.55
N TYR A 90 0.72 -15.37 15.37
CA TYR A 90 1.20 -15.46 16.73
C TYR A 90 0.32 -14.56 17.57
N SER A 91 -0.13 -15.05 18.73
CA SER A 91 -1.01 -14.29 19.60
C SER A 91 -0.70 -14.60 21.05
N GLU A 92 -0.28 -13.57 21.76
CA GLU A 92 -0.25 -13.47 23.21
C GLU A 92 -1.14 -12.30 23.63
N GLN A 93 -1.31 -12.09 24.94
CA GLN A 93 -2.27 -11.12 25.47
C GLN A 93 -1.99 -9.68 25.01
N ILE A 94 -0.71 -9.28 24.92
CA ILE A 94 -0.29 -7.91 24.59
C ILE A 94 0.50 -7.86 23.28
N LYS A 95 1.11 -8.97 22.85
CA LYS A 95 1.85 -9.07 21.59
C LYS A 95 1.13 -9.99 20.63
N SER A 96 0.90 -9.54 19.41
CA SER A 96 0.30 -10.40 18.38
C SER A 96 0.82 -10.01 17.02
N GLN A 97 0.99 -10.99 16.14
CA GLN A 97 1.40 -10.75 14.78
C GLN A 97 0.61 -11.67 13.85
N ILE A 98 0.05 -11.10 12.80
CA ILE A 98 -0.70 -11.82 11.77
C ILE A 98 -0.08 -11.49 10.43
N LEU A 99 0.21 -12.53 9.64
CA LEU A 99 0.57 -12.39 8.23
C LEU A 99 -0.30 -13.33 7.41
N ASN A 100 -1.10 -12.78 6.51
CA ASN A 100 -1.82 -13.56 5.50
C ASN A 100 -1.41 -13.08 4.11
N VAL A 101 -0.85 -13.97 3.32
CA VAL A 101 -0.42 -13.69 1.95
C VAL A 101 -1.09 -14.66 0.99
N ARG A 102 -1.59 -14.16 -0.13
CA ARG A 102 -2.06 -14.96 -1.26
C ARG A 102 -1.34 -14.52 -2.51
N MET A 103 -0.82 -15.49 -3.25
CA MET A 103 -0.16 -15.30 -4.53
C MET A 103 -0.83 -16.12 -5.61
N SER A 104 -0.89 -15.56 -6.81
CA SER A 104 -1.41 -16.19 -8.01
C SER A 104 -0.43 -15.92 -9.14
N GLY A 105 0.07 -16.97 -9.79
CA GLY A 105 1.01 -16.81 -10.92
C GLY A 105 2.29 -16.05 -10.56
N GLY A 106 2.76 -16.16 -9.32
CA GLY A 106 3.96 -15.46 -8.84
C GLY A 106 3.74 -14.02 -8.38
N VAL A 107 2.50 -13.50 -8.42
CA VAL A 107 2.16 -12.14 -7.99
C VAL A 107 1.36 -12.17 -6.70
N VAL A 108 1.66 -11.29 -5.74
CA VAL A 108 0.86 -11.08 -4.53
C VAL A 108 -0.49 -10.47 -4.90
N THR A 109 -1.57 -11.18 -4.62
CA THR A 109 -2.94 -10.70 -4.85
C THR A 109 -3.60 -10.21 -3.57
N PHE A 110 -3.10 -10.66 -2.43
CA PHE A 110 -3.57 -10.24 -1.12
C PHE A 110 -2.42 -10.29 -0.12
N LEU A 111 -2.27 -9.23 0.66
CA LEU A 111 -1.34 -9.13 1.78
C LEU A 111 -2.07 -8.48 2.94
N ARG A 112 -2.12 -9.16 4.09
CA ARG A 112 -2.56 -8.60 5.37
C ARG A 112 -1.44 -8.81 6.38
N TYR A 113 -0.94 -7.73 6.93
CA TYR A 113 0.03 -7.71 8.00
C TYR A 113 -0.54 -6.92 9.17
N GLU A 114 -0.52 -7.50 10.36
CA GLU A 114 -0.89 -6.81 11.59
C GLU A 114 0.15 -7.14 12.65
N LYS A 115 0.57 -6.13 13.41
CA LYS A 115 1.49 -6.28 14.52
C LYS A 115 0.99 -5.45 15.69
N ARG A 116 0.99 -6.06 16.86
CA ARG A 116 0.72 -5.45 18.14
C ARG A 116 1.92 -5.68 19.03
N ASP A 117 2.42 -4.62 19.65
CA ASP A 117 3.55 -4.68 20.57
C ASP A 117 3.40 -3.66 21.71
N GLN A 118 4.34 -3.71 22.65
CA GLN A 118 4.48 -2.76 23.76
C GLN A 118 5.45 -1.62 23.42
N GLU A 119 6.29 -1.79 22.41
CA GLU A 119 7.25 -0.80 21.96
C GLU A 119 6.61 0.15 20.95
N SER A 120 6.84 1.45 21.13
CA SER A 120 6.23 2.51 20.31
C SER A 120 6.97 2.80 19.02
N ASP A 121 8.25 2.42 18.90
CA ASP A 121 9.12 2.84 17.79
C ASP A 121 8.53 2.45 16.43
N PHE A 122 8.20 1.17 16.28
CA PHE A 122 7.55 0.65 15.06
C PHE A 122 6.19 1.34 14.77
N PHE A 123 5.46 1.70 15.83
CA PHE A 123 4.18 2.39 15.70
C PHE A 123 4.34 3.84 15.22
N GLU A 124 5.28 4.61 15.77
CA GLU A 124 5.51 5.99 15.34
C GLU A 124 6.06 6.05 13.91
N GLU A 125 6.94 5.10 13.54
CA GLU A 125 7.41 4.93 12.16
C GLU A 125 6.25 4.65 11.20
N ALA A 126 5.39 3.68 11.54
CA ALA A 126 4.23 3.35 10.73
C ALA A 126 3.24 4.52 10.63
N LYS A 127 3.01 5.23 11.73
CA LYS A 127 2.11 6.40 11.78
C LYS A 127 2.59 7.52 10.87
N ALA A 128 3.89 7.83 10.90
CA ALA A 128 4.50 8.81 10.01
C ALA A 128 4.39 8.35 8.54
N TYR A 129 4.74 7.08 8.29
CA TYR A 129 4.68 6.48 6.95
C TYR A 129 3.27 6.55 6.33
N ILE A 130 2.24 6.19 7.09
CA ILE A 130 0.84 6.27 6.62
C ILE A 130 0.45 7.71 6.29
N GLY A 131 0.89 8.67 7.11
CA GLY A 131 0.67 10.09 6.83
C GLY A 131 1.30 10.54 5.51
N ASP A 132 2.47 10.01 5.16
CA ASP A 132 3.14 10.30 3.89
C ASP A 132 2.53 9.57 2.69
N VAL A 133 2.06 8.33 2.87
CA VAL A 133 1.28 7.61 1.84
C VAL A 133 0.00 8.39 1.52
N ASN A 134 -0.71 8.89 2.53
CA ASN A 134 -1.90 9.73 2.33
C ASN A 134 -1.59 10.95 1.44
N LYS A 135 -0.54 11.73 1.77
CA LYS A 135 -0.14 12.89 0.96
C LYS A 135 0.22 12.51 -0.48
N LYS A 136 0.88 11.38 -0.70
CA LYS A 136 1.23 10.89 -2.04
C LYS A 136 -0.02 10.54 -2.85
N LEU A 137 -0.98 9.83 -2.24
CA LEU A 137 -2.24 9.44 -2.88
C LEU A 137 -3.11 10.68 -3.18
N GLU A 138 -3.16 11.64 -2.27
CA GLU A 138 -3.87 12.91 -2.48
C GLU A 138 -3.26 13.68 -3.66
N ALA A 139 -1.93 13.81 -3.69
CA ALA A 139 -1.20 14.46 -4.78
C ALA A 139 -1.33 13.73 -6.13
N SER A 140 -1.60 12.42 -6.12
CA SER A 140 -1.88 11.63 -7.33
C SER A 140 -3.34 11.72 -7.80
N GLY A 141 -4.19 12.47 -7.10
CA GLY A 141 -5.56 12.77 -7.50
C GLY A 141 -6.65 11.92 -6.82
N LEU A 142 -6.30 11.07 -5.85
CA LEU A 142 -7.31 10.40 -5.02
C LEU A 142 -7.85 11.39 -3.97
N VAL A 143 -9.14 11.69 -4.05
CA VAL A 143 -9.80 12.62 -3.13
C VAL A 143 -10.94 11.96 -2.37
N GLU A 144 -11.26 12.54 -1.22
CA GLU A 144 -12.12 11.95 -0.19
C GLU A 144 -13.62 11.85 -0.57
N THR A 145 -14.04 12.57 -1.59
CA THR A 145 -15.45 12.98 -1.73
C THR A 145 -16.45 11.88 -2.10
N GLN A 146 -16.07 10.64 -2.38
CA GLN A 146 -17.03 9.60 -2.80
C GLN A 146 -16.55 8.18 -2.45
N THR A 147 -16.90 7.65 -1.26
CA THR A 147 -16.63 6.24 -0.89
C THR A 147 -17.28 5.21 -1.83
N ASN A 148 -18.27 5.64 -2.63
CA ASN A 148 -18.91 4.86 -3.68
C ASN A 148 -18.20 4.94 -5.05
N SER A 149 -17.16 5.75 -5.18
CA SER A 149 -16.33 5.83 -6.39
C SER A 149 -15.46 4.57 -6.51
N PRO A 150 -15.17 4.08 -7.74
CA PRO A 150 -14.13 3.09 -7.95
C PRO A 150 -12.74 3.60 -7.51
N ASP A 151 -12.58 4.92 -7.50
CA ASP A 151 -11.36 5.64 -7.17
C ASP A 151 -11.65 6.56 -5.98
N PHE A 152 -11.25 6.16 -4.78
CA PHE A 152 -11.50 6.95 -3.56
C PHE A 152 -10.38 6.77 -2.56
N MET A 153 -10.32 7.71 -1.62
CA MET A 153 -9.48 7.64 -0.43
C MET A 153 -10.26 8.15 0.78
N THR A 154 -9.95 7.66 1.97
CA THR A 154 -10.43 8.24 3.24
C THR A 154 -9.25 8.24 4.20
N TYR A 155 -9.02 9.34 4.90
CA TYR A 155 -7.96 9.45 5.88
C TYR A 155 -8.51 10.10 7.15
N ASP A 156 -8.46 9.38 8.27
CA ASP A 156 -8.84 9.87 9.59
C ASP A 156 -7.65 9.70 10.53
N ALA A 157 -7.32 10.74 11.29
CA ALA A 157 -6.27 10.73 12.30
C ALA A 157 -6.71 11.60 13.47
N LYS A 158 -6.95 10.98 14.63
CA LYS A 158 -7.49 11.68 15.79
C LYS A 158 -7.08 11.04 17.11
N ASP A 159 -7.01 11.88 18.12
CA ASP A 159 -7.03 11.45 19.50
C ASP A 159 -8.49 11.28 19.94
N ILE A 160 -8.79 10.14 20.55
CA ILE A 160 -10.08 9.88 21.20
C ILE A 160 -9.91 10.25 22.67
N GLU A 161 -10.52 11.37 23.03
CA GLU A 161 -10.60 11.84 24.41
C GLU A 161 -11.61 10.98 25.20
N GLY A 162 -11.16 10.42 26.33
CA GLY A 162 -11.99 9.61 27.22
C GLY A 162 -11.21 8.45 27.85
N GLY A 163 -10.93 8.55 29.15
CA GLY A 163 -10.12 7.59 29.91
C GLY A 163 -9.00 8.27 30.69
N SER A 164 -8.12 7.47 31.32
CA SER A 164 -6.95 7.96 32.08
C SER A 164 -5.79 8.44 31.21
N ALA A 165 -5.77 8.08 29.92
CA ALA A 165 -4.81 8.54 28.91
C ALA A 165 -5.48 8.53 27.52
N PRO A 166 -5.16 9.47 26.61
CA PRO A 166 -5.76 9.56 25.28
C PRO A 166 -5.39 8.35 24.41
N VAL A 167 -6.35 7.85 23.63
CA VAL A 167 -6.15 6.79 22.62
C VAL A 167 -5.96 7.45 21.26
N PHE A 168 -4.93 7.08 20.52
CA PHE A 168 -4.73 7.58 19.16
C PHE A 168 -5.21 6.57 18.13
N MET A 169 -5.94 7.03 17.13
CA MET A 169 -6.34 6.23 15.96
C MET A 169 -5.99 6.95 14.67
N GLN A 170 -5.38 6.22 13.73
CA GLN A 170 -5.15 6.66 12.37
C GLN A 170 -5.59 5.55 11.41
N GLN A 171 -6.33 5.91 10.36
CA GLN A 171 -6.77 5.00 9.33
C GLN A 171 -6.72 5.67 7.96
N LEU A 172 -6.10 4.98 7.00
CA LEU A 172 -6.11 5.31 5.59
C LEU A 172 -6.76 4.16 4.83
N ASN A 173 -7.85 4.43 4.11
CA ASN A 173 -8.39 3.49 3.12
C ASN A 173 -8.28 4.12 1.74
N ALA A 174 -7.91 3.34 0.74
CA ALA A 174 -7.94 3.79 -0.65
C ALA A 174 -8.37 2.67 -1.59
N ARG A 175 -9.00 3.04 -2.68
CA ARG A 175 -9.31 2.15 -3.80
C ARG A 175 -8.95 2.85 -5.10
N LYS A 176 -8.35 2.12 -6.03
CA LYS A 176 -8.08 2.57 -7.39
C LYS A 176 -8.47 1.46 -8.36
N LYS A 177 -9.29 1.79 -9.35
CA LYS A 177 -9.49 0.94 -10.53
C LYS A 177 -8.53 1.38 -11.62
N ALA A 178 -7.82 0.42 -12.20
CA ALA A 178 -6.85 0.64 -13.27
C ALA A 178 -7.05 -0.41 -14.38
N MET A 179 -6.52 -0.12 -15.58
CA MET A 179 -6.50 -1.07 -16.68
C MET A 179 -5.14 -1.77 -16.74
N CYS A 180 -5.14 -3.09 -16.62
CA CYS A 180 -3.93 -3.92 -16.63
C CYS A 180 -4.11 -5.00 -17.71
N ASN A 181 -3.25 -5.02 -18.73
CA ASN A 181 -3.43 -5.85 -19.93
C ASN A 181 -4.85 -5.80 -20.51
N ASP A 182 -5.37 -4.57 -20.71
CA ASP A 182 -6.72 -4.29 -21.23
C ASP A 182 -7.88 -4.84 -20.38
N LEU A 183 -7.61 -5.24 -19.14
CA LEU A 183 -8.61 -5.72 -18.18
C LEU A 183 -8.68 -4.82 -16.95
N PRO A 184 -9.88 -4.53 -16.43
CA PRO A 184 -10.02 -3.72 -15.22
C PRO A 184 -9.54 -4.50 -13.99
N VAL A 185 -8.61 -3.90 -13.24
CA VAL A 185 -8.11 -4.39 -11.95
C VAL A 185 -8.42 -3.35 -10.88
N THR A 186 -8.95 -3.81 -9.74
CA THR A 186 -9.14 -2.97 -8.56
C THR A 186 -8.01 -3.23 -7.59
N PHE A 187 -7.38 -2.16 -7.10
CA PHE A 187 -6.47 -2.14 -5.98
C PHE A 187 -7.20 -1.58 -4.77
N SER A 188 -7.04 -2.19 -3.61
CA SER A 188 -7.61 -1.75 -2.34
C SER A 188 -6.52 -1.73 -1.27
N VAL A 189 -6.48 -0.64 -0.52
CA VAL A 189 -5.52 -0.36 0.55
C VAL A 189 -6.29 -0.05 1.82
N SER A 190 -5.83 -0.61 2.93
CA SER A 190 -6.26 -0.23 4.27
C SER A 190 -5.04 -0.26 5.19
N LEU A 191 -4.58 0.92 5.61
CA LEU A 191 -3.51 1.09 6.59
C LEU A 191 -4.09 1.66 7.87
N ASN A 192 -3.60 1.20 9.02
CA ASN A 192 -4.03 1.73 10.30
C ASN A 192 -2.93 1.67 11.35
N THR A 193 -2.99 2.59 12.30
CA THR A 193 -2.26 2.51 13.56
C THR A 193 -3.19 2.89 14.71
N ASN A 194 -3.05 2.21 15.84
CA ASN A 194 -3.82 2.47 17.04
C ASN A 194 -2.91 2.36 18.27
N SER A 195 -2.94 3.35 19.17
CA SER A 195 -2.26 3.25 20.46
C SER A 195 -3.26 3.34 21.61
N MET A 196 -3.06 2.47 22.59
CA MET A 196 -3.80 2.45 23.84
C MET A 196 -2.80 2.54 25.01
N PRO A 197 -2.34 3.76 25.36
CA PRO A 197 -1.28 3.95 26.34
C PRO A 197 -1.61 3.35 27.71
N SER A 198 -2.87 3.40 28.13
CA SER A 198 -3.34 2.80 29.39
C SER A 198 -3.14 1.28 29.49
N GLN A 199 -2.91 0.61 28.35
CA GLN A 199 -2.66 -0.82 28.26
C GLN A 199 -1.25 -1.15 27.76
N ASN A 200 -0.40 -0.14 27.52
CA ASN A 200 0.90 -0.30 26.83
C ASN A 200 0.77 -1.11 25.53
N VAL A 201 -0.22 -0.77 24.70
CA VAL A 201 -0.50 -1.46 23.44
C VAL A 201 -0.36 -0.49 22.28
N TYR A 202 0.50 -0.84 21.33
CA TYR A 202 0.65 -0.17 20.05
C TYR A 202 0.37 -1.17 18.93
N SER A 203 -0.55 -0.84 18.03
CA SER A 203 -0.96 -1.71 16.93
C SER A 203 -0.77 -1.00 15.59
N VAL A 204 -0.31 -1.77 14.60
CA VAL A 204 -0.15 -1.35 13.21
C VAL A 204 -0.79 -2.42 12.33
N GLY A 205 -1.47 -1.99 11.27
CA GLY A 205 -2.10 -2.88 10.31
C GLY A 205 -1.95 -2.37 8.87
N MET A 206 -1.70 -3.30 7.96
CA MET A 206 -1.70 -3.09 6.52
C MET A 206 -2.51 -4.20 5.85
N LYS A 207 -3.39 -3.81 4.94
CA LYS A 207 -4.09 -4.70 4.02
C LYS A 207 -3.98 -4.14 2.61
N LEU A 208 -3.34 -4.90 1.72
CA LEU A 208 -3.26 -4.63 0.29
C LEU A 208 -3.96 -5.76 -0.46
N GLU A 209 -4.84 -5.41 -1.38
CA GLU A 209 -5.62 -6.38 -2.15
C GLU A 209 -5.74 -5.92 -3.60
N ARG A 210 -5.56 -6.86 -4.52
CA ARG A 210 -5.81 -6.67 -5.96
C ARG A 210 -6.57 -7.86 -6.52
N SER A 211 -7.05 -7.72 -7.76
CA SER A 211 -7.70 -8.84 -8.48
C SER A 211 -6.83 -10.11 -8.42
N PRO A 212 -7.42 -11.30 -8.22
CA PRO A 212 -6.69 -12.58 -8.15
C PRO A 212 -6.03 -12.97 -9.49
N THR A 213 -6.37 -12.27 -10.57
CA THR A 213 -5.75 -12.45 -11.87
C THR A 213 -4.37 -11.78 -11.89
N PRO A 214 -3.28 -12.54 -12.17
CA PRO A 214 -1.95 -11.97 -12.32
C PRO A 214 -1.91 -11.18 -13.64
N LEU A 215 -2.12 -9.87 -13.52
CA LEU A 215 -2.12 -8.94 -14.64
C LEU A 215 -1.04 -7.89 -14.40
N ASP A 216 -0.24 -7.63 -15.42
CA ASP A 216 0.73 -6.55 -15.33
C ASP A 216 0.01 -5.24 -15.66
N CYS A 217 0.10 -4.28 -14.75
CA CYS A 217 -0.37 -2.94 -14.97
C CYS A 217 0.79 -2.17 -15.60
N LYS A 218 0.55 -1.48 -16.72
CA LYS A 218 1.57 -0.58 -17.29
C LYS A 218 1.78 0.57 -16.29
N ASN A 219 3.04 0.96 -16.12
CA ASN A 219 3.44 2.17 -15.40
C ASN A 219 3.56 3.33 -16.37
#